data_AF-A3ZYD8-F1
#
_entry.id   AF-A3ZYD8-F1
#
_cell.length_a   1.000
_cell.length_b   1.000
_cell.length_c   1.000
_cell.angle_alpha   90.00
_cell.angle_beta   90.00
_cell.angle_gamma   90.00
#
_symmetry.space_group_name_H-M   'P 1'
#
loop_
_entity.id
_entity.type
_entity.pdbx_description
1 polymer ?
#
loop_
_entity_poly.entity_id
_entity_poly.type
_entity_poly.pdbx_seq_one_letter_code
_entity_poly.pdbx_strand_id
1 'polypeptide(L)'
;MQKLRIGLMIGGYFLLVAAVVTAIGSARSWALVELDTADSREQWSEFRHHVQIQMEEGGSPVARTVPKSTEPPTFVLLRDHYYVLLAFVLLIVTLLYWVTVWMISGAMRTSTHFGDSRS
;
A
#
# COMPACT_ATOMS: atom_id res chain seq x y z
N MET A 1 13.62 -7.67 -33.66
CA MET A 1 14.06 -7.30 -32.29
C MET A 1 13.07 -6.40 -31.53
N GLN A 2 12.34 -5.49 -32.19
CA GLN A 2 11.37 -4.60 -31.52
C GLN A 2 10.26 -5.34 -30.75
N LYS A 3 9.66 -6.38 -31.34
CA LYS A 3 8.62 -7.20 -30.68
C LYS A 3 9.13 -7.90 -29.40
N LEU A 4 10.39 -8.31 -29.38
CA LEU A 4 11.04 -8.93 -28.21
C LEU A 4 11.21 -7.95 -27.06
N ARG A 5 11.63 -6.70 -27.36
CA ARG A 5 11.78 -5.64 -26.35
C ARG A 5 10.43 -5.26 -25.72
N ILE A 6 9.39 -5.11 -26.55
CA ILE A 6 8.03 -4.83 -26.07
C ILE A 6 7.51 -6.00 -25.23
N GLY A 7 7.74 -7.24 -25.66
CA GLY A 7 7.38 -8.44 -24.88
C GLY A 7 8.06 -8.47 -23.51
N LEU A 8 9.35 -8.12 -23.43
CA LEU A 8 10.09 -8.06 -22.17
C LEU A 8 9.56 -6.97 -21.23
N MET A 9 9.20 -5.79 -21.77
CA MET A 9 8.59 -4.70 -20.99
C MET A 9 7.23 -5.13 -20.44
N ILE A 10 6.36 -5.67 -21.29
CA ILE A 10 5.04 -6.14 -20.85
C ILE A 10 5.18 -7.25 -19.81
N GLY A 11 6.05 -8.24 -20.05
CA GLY A 11 6.32 -9.31 -19.09
C GLY A 11 6.86 -8.79 -17.75
N GLY A 12 7.80 -7.85 -17.79
CA GLY A 12 8.35 -7.21 -16.59
C GLY A 12 7.31 -6.40 -15.81
N TYR A 13 6.41 -5.71 -16.50
CA TYR A 13 5.30 -5.00 -15.86
C TYR A 13 4.35 -5.97 -15.13
N PHE A 14 3.91 -7.04 -15.79
CA PHE A 14 3.05 -8.04 -15.15
C PHE A 14 3.73 -8.72 -13.96
N LEU A 15 5.03 -9.01 -14.07
CA LEU A 15 5.81 -9.56 -12.95
C LEU A 15 5.87 -8.59 -11.77
N LEU A 16 6.10 -7.29 -12.03
CA LEU A 16 6.09 -6.26 -11.00
C LEU A 16 4.72 -6.12 -10.32
N VAL A 17 3.65 -6.07 -11.11
CA VAL A 17 2.28 -5.99 -10.59
C VAL A 17 1.97 -7.22 -9.73
N ALA A 18 2.30 -8.42 -10.21
CA ALA A 18 2.12 -9.65 -9.45
C ALA A 18 2.90 -9.61 -8.13
N ALA A 19 4.16 -9.18 -8.15
CA ALA A 19 4.98 -9.04 -6.95
C ALA A 19 4.35 -8.08 -5.92
N VAL A 20 3.87 -6.90 -6.37
CA VAL A 20 3.24 -5.89 -5.51
C VAL A 20 1.93 -6.41 -4.90
N VAL A 21 1.08 -7.03 -5.72
CA VAL A 21 -0.20 -7.61 -5.24
C VAL A 21 0.06 -8.70 -4.20
N THR A 22 1.08 -9.55 -4.44
CA THR A 22 1.41 -10.64 -3.52
C THR A 22 2.00 -10.11 -2.20
N ALA A 23 2.87 -9.10 -2.27
CA ALA A 23 3.44 -8.44 -1.09
C ALA A 23 2.36 -7.77 -0.23
N ILE A 24 1.45 -7.03 -0.84
CA ILE A 24 0.34 -6.37 -0.13
C ILE A 24 -0.64 -7.40 0.46
N GLY A 25 -0.95 -8.45 -0.29
CA GLY A 25 -1.78 -9.55 0.21
C GLY A 25 -1.17 -10.25 1.42
N SER A 26 0.14 -10.51 1.39
CA SER A 26 0.88 -11.11 2.51
C SER A 26 0.93 -10.19 3.73
N ALA A 27 1.18 -8.88 3.52
CA ALA A 27 1.14 -7.88 4.58
C ALA A 27 -0.25 -7.81 5.24
N ARG A 28 -1.32 -7.88 4.44
CA ARG A 28 -2.69 -7.95 4.94
C ARG A 28 -2.93 -9.20 5.79
N SER A 29 -2.53 -10.38 5.31
CA SER A 29 -2.73 -11.61 6.11
C SER A 29 -1.97 -11.56 7.43
N TRP A 30 -0.74 -11.04 7.42
CA TRP A 30 0.05 -10.88 8.64
C TRP A 30 -0.58 -9.88 9.61
N ALA A 31 -0.99 -8.70 9.12
CA ALA A 31 -1.65 -7.69 9.93
C ALA A 31 -2.97 -8.20 10.53
N LEU A 32 -3.77 -8.94 9.75
CA LEU A 32 -5.03 -9.51 10.24
C LEU A 32 -4.80 -10.58 11.32
N VAL A 33 -3.77 -11.42 11.18
CA VAL A 33 -3.44 -12.42 12.21
C VAL A 33 -3.04 -11.75 13.52
N GLU A 34 -2.24 -10.68 13.47
CA GLU A 34 -1.84 -9.91 14.65
C GLU A 34 -3.03 -9.20 15.31
N LEU A 35 -3.93 -8.62 14.51
CA LEU A 35 -5.09 -7.87 14.99
C LEU A 35 -6.27 -8.75 15.43
N ASP A 36 -6.34 -10.01 15.00
CA ASP A 36 -7.39 -10.96 15.40
C ASP A 36 -7.10 -11.65 16.74
N THR A 37 -5.99 -11.31 17.39
CA THR A 37 -5.64 -11.83 18.71
C THR A 37 -6.64 -11.35 19.77
N ALA A 38 -7.04 -12.25 20.69
CA ALA A 38 -7.96 -11.93 21.78
C ALA A 38 -7.47 -10.72 22.62
N ASP A 39 -6.15 -10.60 22.75
CA ASP A 39 -5.45 -9.53 23.44
C ASP A 39 -5.71 -8.14 22.81
N SER A 40 -5.79 -8.06 21.47
CA SER A 40 -6.06 -6.82 20.73
C SER A 40 -7.50 -6.35 20.93
N ARG A 41 -8.44 -7.29 21.08
CA ARG A 41 -9.85 -6.99 21.39
C ARG A 41 -10.02 -6.58 22.85
N GLU A 42 -9.27 -7.21 23.76
CA GLU A 42 -9.26 -6.89 25.19
C GLU A 42 -8.69 -5.49 25.44
N GLN A 43 -7.52 -5.17 24.87
CA GLN A 43 -6.94 -3.81 24.92
C GLN A 43 -7.86 -2.74 24.33
N TRP A 44 -8.59 -3.05 23.25
CA TRP A 44 -9.58 -2.12 22.69
C TRP A 44 -10.77 -1.91 23.63
N SER A 45 -11.23 -2.97 24.30
CA SER A 45 -12.31 -2.90 25.27
C SER A 45 -11.91 -2.09 26.52
N GLU A 46 -10.68 -2.28 27.00
CA GLU A 46 -10.11 -1.57 28.14
C GLU A 46 -9.93 -0.08 27.83
N PHE A 47 -9.42 0.25 26.64
CA PHE A 47 -9.36 1.63 26.16
C PHE A 47 -10.75 2.29 26.14
N ARG A 48 -11.78 1.61 25.61
CA ARG A 48 -13.14 2.16 25.60
C ARG A 48 -13.67 2.38 27.02
N HIS A 49 -13.38 1.46 27.95
CA HIS A 49 -13.77 1.59 29.35
C HIS A 49 -13.10 2.80 30.03
N HIS A 50 -11.79 2.99 29.81
CA HIS A 50 -11.05 4.13 30.35
C HIS A 50 -11.53 5.47 29.79
N VAL A 51 -11.84 5.52 28.49
CA VAL A 51 -12.40 6.73 27.86
C VAL A 51 -13.79 7.03 28.42
N GLN A 52 -14.62 6.01 28.65
CA GLN A 52 -15.95 6.20 29.25
C GLN A 52 -15.85 6.75 30.68
N ILE A 53 -14.98 6.19 31.52
CA ILE A 53 -14.74 6.69 32.88
C ILE A 53 -14.25 8.14 32.87
N GLN A 54 -13.27 8.49 32.03
CA GLN A 54 -12.78 9.88 31.92
C GLN A 54 -13.84 10.88 31.46
N MET A 55 -14.85 10.45 30.69
CA MET A 55 -15.97 11.31 30.31
C MET A 55 -16.98 11.47 31.44
N GLU A 56 -17.30 10.39 32.16
CA GLU A 56 -18.24 10.41 33.29
C GLU A 56 -17.69 11.23 34.48
N GLU A 57 -16.37 11.20 34.68
CA GLU A 57 -15.68 11.97 35.72
C GLU A 57 -15.47 13.47 35.37
N GLY A 58 -15.85 13.90 34.15
CA GLY A 58 -15.84 15.32 33.75
C GLY A 58 -14.46 15.98 33.65
N GLY A 59 -13.37 15.21 33.73
CA GLY A 59 -11.99 15.71 33.86
C GLY A 59 -11.27 16.06 32.54
N SER A 60 -11.88 15.84 31.38
CA SER A 60 -11.22 16.06 30.09
C SER A 60 -11.51 17.45 29.49
N PRO A 61 -10.50 18.25 29.10
CA PRO A 61 -10.69 19.56 28.45
C PRO A 61 -11.41 19.49 27.11
N VAL A 62 -11.51 18.30 26.50
CA VAL A 62 -12.12 18.07 25.20
C VAL A 62 -13.11 16.92 25.30
N ALA A 63 -14.39 17.20 25.04
CA ALA A 63 -15.43 16.19 24.93
C ALA A 63 -15.17 15.28 23.72
N ARG A 64 -14.46 14.16 23.94
CA ARG A 64 -14.28 13.11 22.92
C ARG A 64 -15.48 12.19 22.93
N THR A 65 -16.19 12.01 21.82
CA THR A 65 -17.26 11.02 21.74
C THR A 65 -16.70 9.60 21.87
N VAL A 66 -17.34 8.75 22.69
CA VAL A 66 -17.01 7.32 22.77
C VAL A 66 -17.10 6.71 21.37
N PRO A 67 -16.04 6.04 20.87
CA PRO A 67 -16.05 5.43 19.55
C PRO A 67 -17.20 4.43 19.42
N LYS A 68 -18.04 4.61 18.38
CA LYS A 68 -19.24 3.79 18.14
C LYS A 68 -18.93 2.38 17.62
N SER A 69 -17.72 2.17 17.08
CA SER A 69 -17.27 0.90 16.52
C SER A 69 -16.85 -0.09 17.61
N THR A 70 -17.43 -1.30 17.56
CA THR A 70 -17.03 -2.46 18.37
C THR A 70 -15.69 -3.05 17.96
N GLU A 71 -15.20 -2.73 16.75
CA GLU A 71 -13.92 -3.19 16.21
C GLU A 71 -12.88 -2.06 16.16
N PRO A 72 -11.57 -2.37 16.31
CA PRO A 72 -10.53 -1.36 16.22
C PRO A 72 -10.50 -0.71 14.82
N PRO A 73 -10.35 0.62 14.74
CA PRO A 73 -10.48 1.37 13.48
C PRO A 73 -9.45 0.98 12.41
N THR A 74 -8.26 0.54 12.84
CA THR A 74 -7.23 -0.03 11.95
C THR A 74 -7.72 -1.30 11.25
N PHE A 75 -8.53 -2.11 11.92
CA PHE A 75 -9.13 -3.33 11.37
C PHE A 75 -10.15 -3.00 10.27
N VAL A 76 -10.99 -2.00 10.48
CA VAL A 76 -11.97 -1.52 9.49
C VAL A 76 -11.28 -0.92 8.26
N LEU A 77 -10.20 -0.16 8.45
CA LEU A 77 -9.41 0.40 7.34
C LEU A 77 -8.73 -0.69 6.50
N LEU A 78 -8.13 -1.70 7.14
CA LEU A 78 -7.49 -2.84 6.45
C LEU A 78 -8.49 -3.81 5.81
N ARG A 79 -9.71 -3.92 6.35
CA ARG A 79 -10.77 -4.79 5.82
C ARG A 79 -11.54 -4.14 4.69
N ASP A 80 -12.10 -2.95 4.91
CA ASP A 80 -13.09 -2.34 4.00
C ASP A 80 -12.42 -1.50 2.89
N HIS A 81 -11.24 -0.93 3.13
CA HIS A 81 -10.57 -0.02 2.18
C HIS A 81 -9.33 -0.63 1.50
N TYR A 82 -9.12 -1.94 1.66
CA TYR A 82 -7.99 -2.67 1.05
C TYR A 82 -7.85 -2.41 -0.45
N TYR A 83 -8.96 -2.46 -1.19
CA TYR A 83 -8.95 -2.27 -2.64
C TYR A 83 -8.62 -0.83 -3.05
N VAL A 84 -9.01 0.16 -2.25
CA VAL A 84 -8.69 1.56 -2.49
C VAL A 84 -7.19 1.80 -2.31
N LEU A 85 -6.62 1.28 -1.23
CA LEU A 85 -5.18 1.32 -0.96
C LEU A 85 -4.40 0.59 -2.06
N LEU A 86 -4.83 -0.62 -2.43
CA LEU A 86 -4.20 -1.41 -3.49
C LEU A 86 -4.24 -0.67 -4.83
N ALA A 87 -5.36 -0.06 -5.20
CA ALA A 87 -5.49 0.71 -6.42
C ALA A 87 -4.54 1.92 -6.43
N PHE A 88 -4.41 2.64 -5.30
CA PHE A 88 -3.50 3.76 -5.19
C PHE A 88 -2.03 3.35 -5.33
N VAL A 89 -1.64 2.24 -4.68
CA VAL A 89 -0.28 1.70 -4.81
C VAL A 89 -0.01 1.25 -6.25
N LEU A 90 -0.95 0.53 -6.88
CA LEU A 90 -0.83 0.12 -8.27
C LEU A 90 -0.71 1.32 -9.21
N LEU A 91 -1.46 2.40 -8.97
CA LEU A 91 -1.37 3.62 -9.77
C LEU A 91 0.04 4.23 -9.69
N ILE A 92 0.58 4.39 -8.49
CA ILE A 92 1.92 4.95 -8.28
C ILE A 92 2.99 4.05 -8.92
N VAL A 93 2.92 2.74 -8.69
CA VAL A 93 3.87 1.77 -9.26
C VAL A 93 3.80 1.76 -10.79
N THR A 94 2.59 1.84 -11.35
CA THR A 94 2.40 1.89 -12.81
C THR A 94 3.04 3.14 -13.40
N LEU A 95 2.80 4.30 -12.79
CA LEU A 95 3.40 5.55 -13.22
C LEU A 95 4.94 5.49 -13.16
N LEU A 96 5.48 5.01 -12.04
CA LEU A 96 6.92 4.88 -11.83
C LEU A 96 7.56 3.92 -12.85
N TYR A 97 6.90 2.79 -13.13
CA TYR A 97 7.36 1.83 -14.12
C TYR A 97 7.46 2.48 -15.51
N TRP A 98 6.41 3.18 -15.93
CA TRP A 98 6.40 3.87 -17.23
C TRP A 98 7.47 4.95 -17.35
N VAL A 99 7.64 5.78 -16.32
CA VAL A 99 8.70 6.80 -16.28
C VAL A 99 10.08 6.15 -16.41
N THR A 100 10.32 5.05 -15.69
CA THR A 100 11.58 4.30 -15.74
C THR A 100 11.83 3.71 -17.12
N VAL A 101 10.83 3.07 -17.72
CA VAL A 101 10.91 2.51 -19.09
C VAL A 101 11.18 3.62 -20.11
N TRP A 102 10.53 4.77 -19.97
CA TRP A 102 10.75 5.92 -20.85
C TRP A 102 12.18 6.45 -20.74
N MET A 103 12.70 6.60 -19.52
CA MET A 103 14.08 7.04 -19.27
C MET A 103 15.11 6.06 -19.85
N ILE A 104 14.96 4.75 -19.61
CA ILE A 104 15.83 3.71 -20.17
C ILE A 104 15.77 3.72 -21.70
N SER A 105 14.57 3.86 -22.27
CA SER A 105 14.37 3.93 -23.71
C SER A 105 15.05 5.15 -24.32
N GLY A 106 15.06 6.29 -23.62
CA GLY A 106 15.80 7.49 -24.02
C GLY A 106 17.31 7.26 -23.99
N ALA A 107 17.83 6.74 -22.89
CA ALA A 107 19.26 6.46 -22.72
C ALA A 107 19.82 5.51 -23.80
N MET A 108 19.05 4.47 -24.16
CA MET A 108 19.42 3.52 -25.22
C MET A 108 19.45 4.13 -26.63
N ARG A 109 18.71 5.21 -26.89
CA ARG A 109 18.72 5.91 -28.19
C ARG A 109 19.91 6.85 -28.33
N THR A 110 20.39 7.42 -27.22
CA THR A 110 21.54 8.33 -27.21
C THR A 110 22.86 7.58 -27.43
N SER A 111 23.02 6.39 -26.85
CA SER A 111 24.25 5.60 -26.97
C SER A 111 24.56 5.14 -28.40
N THR A 112 23.55 5.01 -29.27
CA THR A 112 23.76 4.70 -30.69
C THR A 112 24.34 5.86 -31.51
N HIS A 113 24.22 7.11 -31.05
CA HIS A 113 24.65 8.28 -31.84
C HIS A 113 26.14 8.64 -31.65
N PHE A 114 26.80 8.10 -30.63
CA PHE A 114 28.22 8.37 -30.33
C PHE A 114 29.19 7.43 -31.07
N GLY A 115 28.68 6.38 -31.72
CA GLY A 115 29.50 5.39 -32.43
C GLY A 115 29.85 5.75 -33.88
N ASP A 116 29.12 6.70 -34.49
CA ASP A 116 29.12 6.90 -35.95
C ASP A 116 29.94 8.14 -36.42
N SER A 117 30.63 8.81 -35.50
CA SER A 117 31.45 10.00 -35.82
C SER A 117 32.96 9.69 -35.96
N ARG A 118 33.31 8.44 -36.25
CA ARG A 118 34.68 7.98 -36.53
C ARG A 118 34.71 7.11 -37.79
N SER A 119 34.46 7.73 -38.94
CA SER A 119 34.88 7.22 -40.26
C SER A 119 35.13 8.38 -41.20
#